data_AF-A0A1A9S8Q8-F1
#
_entry.id   AF-A0A1A9S8Q8-F1
#
_cell.length_a   1.000
_cell.length_b   1.000
_cell.length_c   1.000
_cell.angle_alpha   90.00
_cell.angle_beta   90.00
_cell.angle_gamma   90.00
#
_symmetry.space_group_name_H-M   'P 1'
#
loop_
_entity.id
_entity.type
_entity.pdbx_description
1 polymer ?
#
loop_
_entity_poly.entity_id
_entity_poly.type
_entity_poly.pdbx_seq_one_letter_code
_entity_poly.pdbx_strand_id
1 'polypeptide(L)'
;MKKLLDYHGDLKRGMVLRLPGSYPHEEYVDLMLVELPDGDRRFVLLVATGHKAELVLVKLPQEAELAGASGINWEWVVSNWNRWIYETCRAEEVYLIENYPVPQPIKAI
;
A
#
# COMPACT_ATOMS: atom_id res chain seq x y z
N MET A 1 9.16 -10.25 -1.85
CA MET A 1 8.60 -9.16 -2.69
C MET A 1 8.16 -9.79 -4.00
N LYS A 2 6.99 -9.41 -4.52
CA LYS A 2 6.46 -9.86 -5.83
C LYS A 2 5.87 -8.68 -6.58
N LYS A 3 5.66 -8.76 -7.90
CA LYS A 3 4.94 -7.70 -8.61
C LYS A 3 3.49 -7.65 -8.16
N LEU A 4 2.91 -6.45 -8.10
CA LEU A 4 1.50 -6.27 -7.72
C LEU A 4 0.58 -7.08 -8.63
N LEU A 5 0.85 -7.10 -9.94
CA LEU A 5 0.03 -7.82 -10.91
C LEU A 5 0.05 -9.34 -10.74
N ASP A 6 1.04 -9.90 -10.04
CA ASP A 6 1.18 -11.35 -9.85
C ASP A 6 0.50 -11.86 -8.54
N TYR A 7 -0.11 -10.98 -7.74
CA TYR A 7 -0.60 -11.35 -6.40
C TYR A 7 -2.01 -11.99 -6.39
N HIS A 8 -2.93 -11.49 -7.23
CA HIS A 8 -4.31 -11.99 -7.40
C HIS A 8 -5.11 -12.31 -6.11
N GLY A 9 -4.80 -11.67 -4.99
CA GLY A 9 -5.46 -11.88 -3.70
C GLY A 9 -5.81 -10.58 -3.00
N ASP A 10 -6.67 -10.67 -1.99
CA ASP A 10 -7.11 -9.52 -1.19
C ASP A 10 -5.94 -8.81 -0.50
N LEU A 11 -5.87 -7.48 -0.66
CA LEU A 11 -4.85 -6.67 0.02
C LEU A 11 -5.32 -6.35 1.44
N LYS A 12 -4.49 -6.66 2.42
CA LYS A 12 -4.82 -6.53 3.85
C LYS A 12 -3.97 -5.48 4.53
N ARG A 13 -4.43 -4.97 5.67
CA ARG A 13 -3.67 -4.03 6.50
C ARG A 13 -2.25 -4.56 6.79
N GLY A 14 -1.28 -3.66 6.82
CA GLY A 14 0.14 -3.99 7.03
C GLY A 14 0.90 -4.41 5.77
N MET A 15 0.19 -4.73 4.67
CA MET A 15 0.84 -4.91 3.37
C MET A 15 1.37 -3.58 2.85
N VAL A 16 2.46 -3.65 2.08
CA VAL A 16 3.19 -2.49 1.59
C VAL A 16 3.32 -2.57 0.07
N LEU A 17 2.97 -1.46 -0.58
CA LEU A 17 3.14 -1.22 -2.01
C LEU A 17 4.41 -0.38 -2.20
N ARG A 18 5.44 -0.98 -2.78
CA ARG A 18 6.69 -0.29 -3.12
C ARG A 18 6.66 0.11 -4.59
N LEU A 19 6.91 1.38 -4.88
CA LEU A 19 6.82 1.93 -6.23
C LEU A 19 7.93 2.94 -6.52
N PRO A 20 8.28 3.17 -7.80
CA PRO A 20 9.09 4.32 -8.18
C PRO A 20 8.38 5.61 -7.77
N GLY A 21 9.05 6.41 -6.95
CA GLY A 21 8.53 7.70 -6.51
C GLY A 21 8.87 8.83 -7.49
N SER A 22 8.09 9.89 -7.44
CA SER A 22 8.37 11.17 -8.08
C SER A 22 8.35 12.29 -7.05
N TYR A 23 8.96 13.44 -7.36
CA TYR A 23 9.01 14.59 -6.45
C TYR A 23 7.60 14.88 -5.89
N PRO A 24 7.41 14.99 -4.56
CA PRO A 24 8.43 15.20 -3.52
C PRO A 24 8.96 13.92 -2.84
N HIS A 25 8.70 12.74 -3.38
CA HIS A 25 9.19 11.46 -2.87
C HIS A 25 10.57 11.11 -3.44
N GLU A 26 11.25 10.19 -2.75
CA GLU A 26 12.51 9.59 -3.17
C GLU A 26 12.33 8.68 -4.40
N GLU A 27 13.43 8.14 -4.93
CA GLU A 27 13.42 7.23 -6.09
C GLU A 27 12.48 6.03 -5.89
N TYR A 28 12.34 5.56 -4.64
CA TYR A 28 11.33 4.59 -4.24
C TYR A 28 10.61 5.04 -2.99
N VAL A 29 9.30 4.79 -2.96
CA VAL A 29 8.45 5.03 -1.80
C VAL A 29 7.65 3.78 -1.46
N ASP A 30 7.50 3.52 -0.17
CA ASP A 30 6.61 2.51 0.35
C ASP A 30 5.29 3.14 0.81
N LEU A 31 4.18 2.56 0.37
CA LEU A 31 2.84 2.89 0.83
C LEU A 31 2.28 1.71 1.62
N MET A 32 2.03 1.91 2.91
CA MET A 32 1.43 0.90 3.77
C MET A 32 -0.10 1.01 3.73
N LEU A 33 -0.78 -0.11 3.55
CA LEU A 33 -2.22 -0.20 3.73
C LEU A 33 -2.55 -0.21 5.21
N VAL A 34 -3.34 0.77 5.64
CA VAL A 34 -3.77 0.92 7.04
C VAL A 34 -5.29 0.89 7.11
N GLU A 35 -5.81 0.11 8.04
CA GLU A 35 -7.22 0.09 8.42
C GLU A 35 -7.41 1.04 9.60
N LEU A 36 -8.17 2.11 9.38
CA LEU A 36 -8.56 3.07 10.40
C LEU A 36 -9.74 2.52 11.22
N PRO A 37 -9.77 2.77 12.54
CA PRO A 37 -10.82 2.25 13.42
C PRO A 37 -12.21 2.84 13.13
N ASP A 38 -12.28 4.09 12.63
CA ASP A 38 -13.53 4.82 12.44
C ASP A 38 -13.57 5.57 11.10
N GLY A 39 -14.76 5.66 10.50
CA GLY A 39 -15.08 6.50 9.33
C GLY A 39 -15.67 5.76 8.13
N ASP A 40 -16.30 6.50 7.23
CA ASP A 40 -16.94 5.97 5.99
C ASP A 40 -15.94 5.39 4.98
N ARG A 41 -14.64 5.70 5.17
CA ARG A 41 -13.52 5.21 4.35
C ARG A 41 -12.46 4.64 5.27
N ARG A 42 -12.50 3.33 5.45
CA ARG A 42 -11.72 2.66 6.50
C ARG A 42 -10.29 2.40 6.09
N PHE A 43 -9.99 2.37 4.80
CA PHE A 43 -8.65 2.05 4.32
C PHE A 43 -7.92 3.28 3.76
N VAL A 44 -6.68 3.44 4.19
CA VAL A 44 -5.78 4.49 3.69
C VAL A 44 -4.46 3.89 3.25
N LEU A 45 -3.83 4.53 2.26
CA LEU A 45 -2.42 4.30 1.95
C LEU A 45 -1.59 5.40 2.60
N LEU A 46 -0.75 5.00 3.55
CA LEU A 46 0.13 5.87 4.30
C LEU A 46 1.56 5.74 3.78
N VAL A 47 2.25 6.86 3.60
CA VAL A 47 3.66 6.88 3.22
C VAL A 47 4.49 6.36 4.37
N ALA A 48 5.24 5.27 4.16
CA ALA A 48 5.96 4.57 5.21
C ALA A 48 7.47 4.86 5.22
N THR A 49 8.00 5.45 4.15
CA THR A 49 9.44 5.71 3.98
C THR A 49 9.72 7.15 3.54
N GLY A 50 10.94 7.61 3.80
CA GLY A 50 11.44 8.89 3.28
C GLY A 50 10.93 10.11 4.03
N HIS A 51 11.16 11.28 3.44
CA HIS A 51 10.87 12.59 4.03
C HIS A 51 9.37 12.89 4.19
N LYS A 52 8.51 12.12 3.51
CA LYS A 52 7.05 12.23 3.57
C LYS A 52 6.40 11.12 4.39
N ALA A 53 7.19 10.32 5.12
CA ALA A 53 6.68 9.29 6.00
C ALA A 53 5.63 9.85 6.96
N GLU A 54 4.64 9.02 7.34
CA GLU A 54 3.46 9.35 8.16
C GLU A 54 2.29 10.01 7.43
N LEU A 55 2.52 10.61 6.26
CA LEU A 55 1.44 11.27 5.52
C LEU A 55 0.48 10.25 4.92
N VAL A 56 -0.82 10.51 5.06
CA VAL A 56 -1.85 9.80 4.30
C VAL A 56 -1.78 10.28 2.85
N LEU A 57 -1.36 9.39 1.95
CA LEU A 57 -1.34 9.68 0.52
C LEU A 57 -2.76 9.68 -0.06
N VAL A 58 -3.54 8.65 0.26
CA VAL A 58 -4.92 8.53 -0.20
C VAL A 58 -5.80 7.87 0.86
N LYS A 59 -7.02 8.42 1.02
CA LYS A 59 -8.15 7.73 1.65
C LYS A 59 -8.94 7.01 0.57
N LEU A 60 -8.87 5.69 0.55
CA LEU A 60 -9.48 4.89 -0.50
C LEU A 60 -11.00 5.03 -0.47
N PRO A 61 -11.66 5.06 -1.64
CA PRO A 61 -13.11 5.17 -1.68
C PRO A 61 -13.75 3.82 -1.32
N GLN A 62 -15.04 3.84 -0.98
CA GLN A 62 -15.73 2.66 -0.47
C GLN A 62 -15.78 1.51 -1.49
N GLU A 63 -15.81 1.81 -2.79
CA GLU A 63 -15.78 0.80 -3.85
C GLU A 63 -14.45 0.02 -3.94
N ALA A 64 -13.38 0.49 -3.29
CA ALA A 64 -12.14 -0.25 -3.17
C ALA A 64 -12.22 -1.32 -2.07
N GLU A 65 -13.13 -1.18 -1.10
CA GLU A 65 -13.24 -2.09 0.04
C GLU A 65 -13.85 -3.43 -0.37
N LEU A 66 -13.40 -4.51 0.27
CA LEU A 66 -14.03 -5.82 0.12
C LEU A 66 -15.34 -5.87 0.89
N ALA A 67 -16.42 -6.21 0.21
CA ALA A 67 -17.72 -6.41 0.84
C ALA A 67 -17.66 -7.57 1.85
N GLY A 68 -17.90 -7.28 3.14
CA GLY A 68 -17.96 -8.31 4.19
C GLY A 68 -16.61 -8.88 4.64
N ALA A 69 -15.48 -8.33 4.21
CA ALA A 69 -14.14 -8.74 4.64
C ALA A 69 -13.26 -7.55 5.05
N SER A 70 -12.15 -7.83 5.74
CA SER A 70 -11.14 -6.82 6.07
C SER A 70 -10.08 -6.82 4.97
N GLY A 71 -10.01 -5.71 4.23
CA GLY A 71 -9.06 -5.49 3.14
C GLY A 71 -9.67 -4.71 1.97
N ILE A 72 -8.87 -4.56 0.92
CA ILE A 72 -9.26 -3.90 -0.32
C ILE A 72 -9.11 -4.85 -1.52
N ASN A 73 -9.95 -4.63 -2.52
CA ASN A 73 -10.01 -5.43 -3.73
C ASN A 73 -8.79 -5.16 -4.62
N TRP A 74 -8.01 -6.20 -4.90
CA TRP A 74 -6.81 -6.13 -5.73
C TRP A 74 -7.09 -5.67 -7.16
N GLU A 75 -8.16 -6.17 -7.79
CA GLU A 75 -8.54 -5.81 -9.16
C GLU A 75 -8.92 -4.33 -9.24
N TRP A 76 -9.61 -3.81 -8.22
CA TRP A 76 -9.90 -2.39 -8.10
C TRP A 76 -8.61 -1.57 -8.03
N VAL A 77 -7.66 -1.97 -7.17
CA VAL A 77 -6.38 -1.26 -7.00
C VAL A 77 -5.59 -1.21 -8.31
N VAL A 78 -5.47 -2.35 -9.02
CA VAL A 78 -4.79 -2.41 -10.32
C VAL A 78 -5.50 -1.54 -11.36
N SER A 79 -6.82 -1.64 -11.47
CA SER A 79 -7.61 -0.92 -12.48
C SER A 79 -7.70 0.59 -12.24
N ASN A 80 -7.51 1.02 -10.99
CA ASN A 80 -7.68 2.42 -10.57
C ASN A 80 -6.37 3.10 -10.18
N TRP A 81 -5.23 2.42 -10.30
CA TRP A 81 -3.94 2.85 -9.77
C TRP A 81 -3.60 4.32 -10.08
N ASN A 82 -3.47 4.66 -11.36
CA ASN A 82 -3.08 6.00 -11.79
C ASN A 82 -4.15 7.07 -11.54
N ARG A 83 -5.41 6.66 -11.41
CA ARG A 83 -6.53 7.57 -11.15
C ARG A 83 -6.64 7.95 -9.68
N TRP A 84 -6.34 7.02 -8.79
CA TRP A 84 -6.68 7.15 -7.37
C TRP A 84 -5.48 7.09 -6.43
N ILE A 85 -4.41 6.41 -6.79
CA ILE A 85 -3.32 6.08 -5.87
C ILE A 85 -2.06 6.88 -6.22
N TYR A 86 -1.51 6.69 -7.42
CA TYR A 86 -0.25 7.34 -7.79
C TYR A 86 -0.19 7.61 -9.29
N GLU A 87 -0.18 8.88 -9.68
CA GLU A 87 -0.33 9.29 -11.08
C GLU A 87 0.92 9.01 -11.93
N THR A 88 2.12 9.10 -11.35
CA THR A 88 3.38 9.13 -12.12
C THR A 88 4.02 7.77 -12.39
N CYS A 89 3.52 6.67 -11.80
CA CYS A 89 4.01 5.32 -12.05
C CYS A 89 2.84 4.38 -12.34
N ARG A 90 3.06 3.34 -13.13
CA ARG A 90 1.99 2.38 -13.44
C ARG A 90 1.96 1.22 -12.45
N ALA A 91 0.84 0.52 -12.38
CA ALA A 91 0.68 -0.66 -11.52
C ALA A 91 1.73 -1.76 -11.80
N GLU A 92 2.22 -1.88 -13.04
CA GLU A 92 3.24 -2.85 -13.46
C GLU A 92 4.61 -2.61 -12.80
N GLU A 93 4.85 -1.38 -12.36
CA GLU A 93 6.08 -0.98 -11.69
C GLU A 93 6.02 -1.24 -10.19
N VAL A 94 4.83 -1.51 -9.65
CA VAL A 94 4.58 -1.67 -8.22
C VAL A 94 4.93 -3.08 -7.76
N TYR A 95 5.56 -3.15 -6.60
CA TYR A 95 5.84 -4.36 -5.88
C TYR A 95 5.00 -4.46 -4.62
N LEU A 96 4.56 -5.68 -4.30
CA LEU A 96 3.90 -6.02 -3.05
C LEU A 96 4.88 -6.68 -2.07
N ILE A 97 4.83 -6.20 -0.84
CA ILE A 97 5.52 -6.75 0.33
C ILE A 97 4.44 -7.08 1.37
N GLU A 98 4.42 -8.31 1.86
CA GLU A 98 3.35 -8.77 2.77
C GLU A 98 3.36 -8.02 4.11
N ASN A 99 4.55 -7.75 4.64
CA ASN A 99 4.78 -6.94 5.83
C ASN A 99 6.25 -6.54 5.91
N TYR A 100 6.55 -5.50 6.71
CA TYR A 100 7.94 -5.23 7.05
C TYR A 100 8.52 -6.37 7.89
N PRO A 101 9.81 -6.72 7.68
CA PRO A 101 10.46 -7.75 8.46
C PRO A 101 10.51 -7.32 9.93
N VAL A 102 10.10 -8.22 10.82
CA VAL A 102 10.29 -8.04 12.26
C VAL A 102 11.77 -8.32 12.55
N PRO A 103 12.50 -7.41 13.22
CA PRO A 103 13.88 -7.65 13.63
C PRO A 103 13.96 -8.94 14.45
N GLN A 104 14.91 -9.81 14.09
CA GLN A 104 15.19 -10.99 14.91
C GLN A 104 16.03 -10.55 16.12
N PRO A 105 15.71 -11.02 17.34
CA PRO A 105 16.53 -10.71 18.50
C PRO A 105 17.94 -11.26 18.28
N ILE A 106 18.95 -10.44 18.57
CA ILE A 106 20.34 -10.90 18.61
C ILE A 106 20.44 -11.92 19.73
N LYS A 107 20.68 -13.19 19.40
CA LYS A 107 21.01 -14.20 20.41
C LYS A 107 22.35 -13.80 21.00
N ALA A 108 22.37 -13.39 22.27
CA ALA A 108 23.61 -13.23 23.02
C ALA A 108 24.32 -14.60 23.03
N ILE A 109 25.59 -14.61 22.65
CA ILE A 109 26.48 -15.78 22.68
C ILE A 109 26.97 -15.96 24.13
#